data_AF-A0A3N2F9B7-F1
#
_entry.id   AF-A0A3N2F9B7-F1
#
_cell.length_a   1.000
_cell.length_b   1.000
_cell.length_c   1.000
_cell.angle_alpha   90.00
_cell.angle_beta   90.00
_cell.angle_gamma   90.00
#
_symmetry.space_group_name_H-M   'P 1'
#
loop_
_entity.id
_entity.type
_entity.pdbx_description
1 polymer ?
#
loop_
_entity_poly.entity_id
_entity_poly.type
_entity_poly.pdbx_seq_one_letter_code
_entity_poly.pdbx_strand_id
1 'polypeptide(L)'
;MNRAAEFRRVMTIAGQVAQQQSEPVSALHVAFAYAACLAPGDSTGRVIQAFGDERGWDASTTARPFLQRLIRHRRAVQYDPAVRRAVERAAASGSPDIRKMLAALLKEGGLDPLREAIERAGGDLSRWLATDA
;
A
#
# COMPACT_ATOMS: atom_id res chain seq x y z
N MET A 1 -10.52 13.53 5.93
CA MET A 1 -10.64 12.08 6.21
C MET A 1 -9.91 11.77 7.52
N ASN A 2 -10.39 10.84 8.35
CA ASN A 2 -9.67 10.48 9.59
C ASN A 2 -8.42 9.66 9.21
N ARG A 3 -7.21 10.21 9.46
CA ARG A 3 -5.92 9.60 9.09
C ARG A 3 -5.75 8.17 9.61
N ALA A 4 -6.25 7.89 10.81
CA ALA A 4 -6.20 6.53 11.37
C ALA A 4 -7.15 5.56 10.64
N ALA A 5 -8.31 6.03 10.18
CA ALA A 5 -9.24 5.21 9.40
C ALA A 5 -8.68 4.92 7.99
N GLU A 6 -8.08 5.92 7.36
CA GLU A 6 -7.34 5.78 6.10
C GLU A 6 -6.20 4.78 6.23
N PHE A 7 -5.33 4.97 7.23
CA PHE A 7 -4.20 4.08 7.48
C PHE A 7 -4.66 2.62 7.64
N ARG A 8 -5.70 2.38 8.46
CA ARG A 8 -6.27 1.02 8.62
C ARG A 8 -6.80 0.47 7.30
N ARG A 9 -7.49 1.29 6.50
CA ARG A 9 -8.04 0.86 5.21
C ARG A 9 -6.92 0.46 4.25
N VAL A 10 -5.87 1.28 4.11
CA VAL A 10 -4.70 0.99 3.28
C VAL A 10 -4.02 -0.29 3.73
N MET A 11 -3.72 -0.43 5.02
CA MET A 11 -3.06 -1.65 5.53
C MET A 11 -3.91 -2.92 5.36
N THR A 12 -5.24 -2.78 5.44
CA THR A 12 -6.16 -3.90 5.16
C THR A 12 -6.06 -4.37 3.72
N ILE A 13 -6.10 -3.42 2.76
CA ILE A 13 -6.00 -3.74 1.33
C ILE A 13 -4.61 -4.32 1.02
N ALA A 14 -3.54 -3.72 1.55
CA ALA A 14 -2.17 -4.22 1.38
C ALA A 14 -2.02 -5.67 1.89
N GLY A 15 -2.62 -5.97 3.06
CA GLY A 15 -2.65 -7.32 3.63
C GLY A 15 -3.40 -8.32 2.75
N GLN A 16 -4.53 -7.91 2.16
CA GLN A 16 -5.31 -8.75 1.26
C GLN A 16 -4.55 -9.09 -0.02
N VAL A 17 -3.93 -8.09 -0.65
CA VAL A 17 -3.14 -8.28 -1.88
C VAL A 17 -1.94 -9.20 -1.60
N ALA A 18 -1.18 -8.94 -0.54
CA ALA A 18 -0.03 -9.79 -0.17
C ALA A 18 -0.47 -11.23 0.13
N GLN A 19 -1.62 -11.42 0.80
CA GLN A 19 -2.16 -12.74 1.08
C GLN A 19 -2.55 -13.50 -0.20
N GLN A 20 -3.10 -12.83 -1.21
CA GLN A 20 -3.43 -13.46 -2.50
C GLN A 20 -2.18 -14.00 -3.19
N GLN A 21 -1.04 -13.32 -3.03
CA GLN A 21 0.26 -13.72 -3.56
C GLN A 21 1.02 -14.69 -2.65
N SER A 22 0.48 -15.01 -1.46
CA SER A 22 1.17 -15.78 -0.41
C SER A 22 2.52 -15.15 0.02
N GLU A 23 2.60 -13.81 -0.03
CA GLU A 23 3.79 -13.03 0.31
C GLU A 23 3.59 -12.23 1.62
N PRO A 24 4.68 -11.84 2.30
CA PRO A 24 4.61 -10.83 3.34
C PRO A 24 4.21 -9.46 2.75
N VAL A 25 3.56 -8.63 3.57
CA VAL A 25 3.21 -7.27 3.20
C VAL A 25 4.48 -6.43 3.07
N SER A 26 4.81 -6.13 1.82
CA SER A 26 5.90 -5.25 1.42
C SER A 26 5.46 -3.79 1.23
N ALA A 27 6.43 -2.88 1.10
CA ALA A 27 6.16 -1.46 0.86
C ALA A 27 5.39 -1.22 -0.45
N LEU A 28 5.61 -2.05 -1.47
CA LEU A 28 4.93 -1.96 -2.75
C LEU A 28 3.42 -2.22 -2.61
N HIS A 29 3.04 -3.24 -1.83
CA HIS A 29 1.64 -3.52 -1.50
C HIS A 29 0.97 -2.34 -0.80
N VAL A 30 1.68 -1.69 0.11
CA VAL A 30 1.19 -0.50 0.82
C VAL A 30 1.02 0.69 -0.13
N ALA A 31 1.98 0.94 -1.03
CA ALA A 31 1.89 2.03 -1.99
C ALA A 31 0.74 1.84 -2.98
N PHE A 32 0.55 0.61 -3.48
CA PHE A 32 -0.59 0.24 -4.31
C PHE A 32 -1.93 0.45 -3.60
N ALA A 33 -2.05 -0.07 -2.38
CA ALA A 33 -3.26 0.08 -1.57
C ALA A 33 -3.57 1.54 -1.24
N TYR A 34 -2.54 2.37 -1.02
CA TYR A 34 -2.71 3.79 -0.79
C TYR A 34 -3.22 4.50 -2.05
N ALA A 35 -2.62 4.25 -3.22
CA ALA A 35 -3.10 4.78 -4.49
C ALA A 35 -4.56 4.38 -4.79
N ALA A 36 -4.94 3.14 -4.46
CA ALA A 36 -6.31 2.65 -4.63
C ALA A 36 -7.34 3.34 -3.70
N CYS A 37 -6.88 3.95 -2.59
CA CYS A 37 -7.73 4.72 -1.68
C CYS A 37 -7.88 6.19 -2.06
N LEU A 38 -7.06 6.70 -2.99
CA LEU A 38 -7.13 8.09 -3.44
C LEU A 38 -8.23 8.29 -4.48
N ALA A 39 -8.70 9.53 -4.62
CA ALA A 39 -9.67 9.88 -5.64
C ALA A 39 -9.06 9.68 -7.05
N PRO A 40 -9.83 9.12 -8.00
CA PRO A 40 -9.37 8.95 -9.37
C PRO A 40 -9.09 10.33 -10.00
N GLY A 41 -7.88 10.53 -10.53
CA GLY A 41 -7.49 11.79 -11.17
C GLY A 41 -5.99 12.02 -11.25
N ASP A 42 -5.23 11.41 -10.36
CA ASP A 42 -3.77 11.53 -10.31
C ASP A 42 -3.08 10.57 -11.30
N SER A 43 -2.23 11.12 -12.17
CA SER A 43 -1.44 10.35 -13.14
C SER A 43 -0.47 9.38 -12.47
N THR A 44 0.14 9.78 -11.34
CA THR A 44 1.03 8.89 -10.59
C THR A 44 0.25 7.76 -9.93
N GLY A 45 -0.92 8.08 -9.38
CA GLY A 45 -1.85 7.07 -8.87
C GLY A 45 -2.22 6.02 -9.92
N ARG A 46 -2.47 6.43 -11.17
CA ARG A 46 -2.74 5.50 -12.28
C ARG A 46 -1.55 4.61 -12.63
N VAL A 47 -0.33 5.15 -12.63
CA VAL A 47 0.88 4.33 -12.87
C VAL A 47 1.06 3.29 -11.76
N ILE A 48 0.80 3.67 -10.51
CA ILE A 48 0.85 2.73 -9.38
C ILE A 48 -0.22 1.63 -9.53
N GLN A 49 -1.43 1.97 -10.00
CA GLN A 49 -2.46 0.97 -10.29
C GLN A 49 -2.01 0.02 -11.40
N ALA A 50 -1.56 0.54 -12.54
CA ALA A 50 -1.05 -0.28 -13.65
C ALA A 50 0.11 -1.20 -13.23
N PHE A 51 1.02 -0.70 -12.39
CA PHE A 51 2.11 -1.50 -11.81
C PHE A 51 1.59 -2.68 -10.98
N GLY A 52 0.48 -2.49 -10.24
CA GLY A 52 -0.18 -3.56 -9.51
C GLY A 52 -0.93 -4.53 -10.43
N ASP A 53 -1.63 -4.02 -11.45
CA ASP A 53 -2.37 -4.83 -12.42
C ASP A 53 -1.44 -5.79 -13.17
N GLU A 54 -0.25 -5.33 -13.57
CA GLU A 54 0.81 -6.16 -14.18
C GLU A 54 1.28 -7.32 -13.27
N ARG A 55 1.11 -7.17 -11.96
CA ARG A 55 1.44 -8.17 -10.93
C ARG A 55 0.22 -8.99 -10.49
N GLY A 56 -0.93 -8.77 -11.13
CA GLY A 56 -2.19 -9.42 -10.77
C GLY A 56 -2.74 -8.96 -9.41
N TRP A 57 -2.44 -7.73 -8.99
CA TRP A 57 -2.99 -7.16 -7.76
C TRP A 57 -4.38 -6.58 -8.04
N ASP A 58 -5.41 -7.10 -7.36
CA ASP A 58 -6.77 -6.63 -7.56
C ASP A 58 -7.30 -5.91 -6.30
N ALA A 59 -7.29 -4.58 -6.34
CA ALA A 59 -7.92 -3.73 -5.32
C ALA A 59 -9.47 -3.86 -5.29
N SER A 60 -10.08 -4.38 -6.38
CA SER A 60 -11.53 -4.59 -6.53
C SER A 60 -12.05 -5.75 -5.67
N THR A 61 -11.17 -6.53 -5.03
CA THR A 61 -11.57 -7.65 -4.17
C THR A 61 -12.21 -7.23 -2.84
N THR A 62 -12.56 -5.95 -2.67
CA THR A 62 -13.48 -5.50 -1.61
C THR A 62 -14.91 -6.03 -1.78
N ALA A 63 -15.27 -6.61 -2.94
CA ALA A 63 -16.65 -6.97 -3.30
C ALA A 63 -16.97 -8.47 -3.44
N ARG A 64 -16.13 -9.42 -2.99
CA ARG A 64 -16.50 -10.86 -3.01
C ARG A 64 -16.69 -11.44 -1.59
N PRO A 65 -17.89 -11.29 -0.99
CA PRO A 65 -18.23 -11.95 0.28
C PRO A 65 -18.41 -13.47 0.18
N PHE A 66 -18.29 -14.08 -1.00
CA PHE A 66 -18.75 -15.46 -1.20
C PHE A 66 -17.73 -16.58 -0.90
N LEU A 67 -16.43 -16.28 -0.81
CA LEU A 67 -15.39 -17.31 -0.55
C LEU A 67 -14.74 -17.22 0.84
N GLN A 68 -14.98 -16.16 1.61
CA GLN A 68 -14.34 -15.96 2.92
C GLN A 68 -14.90 -16.81 4.08
N ARG A 69 -15.95 -17.61 3.84
CA ARG A 69 -16.56 -18.44 4.90
C ARG A 69 -15.86 -19.78 5.15
N LEU A 70 -14.95 -20.23 4.28
CA LEU A 70 -14.36 -21.57 4.37
C LEU A 70 -12.87 -21.62 4.76
N ILE A 71 -12.15 -20.49 4.81
CA ILE A 71 -10.74 -20.46 5.23
C ILE A 71 -10.62 -19.67 6.54
N ARG A 72 -11.18 -20.26 7.61
CA ARG A 72 -11.14 -19.71 8.97
C ARG A 72 -9.85 -20.06 9.72
N HIS A 73 -8.74 -20.22 9.00
CA HIS A 73 -7.41 -20.08 9.57
C HIS A 73 -6.89 -18.70 9.15
N ARG A 74 -7.18 -17.67 9.96
CA ARG A 74 -6.49 -16.38 9.83
C ARG A 74 -5.00 -16.62 10.12
N ARG A 75 -4.23 -16.97 9.08
CA ARG A 75 -2.78 -16.85 9.13
C ARG A 75 -2.49 -15.41 9.53
N ALA A 76 -1.65 -15.22 10.56
CA ALA A 76 -1.23 -13.88 10.94
C ALA A 76 -0.63 -13.19 9.72
N VAL A 77 -1.08 -11.97 9.44
CA VAL A 77 -0.51 -11.17 8.35
C VAL A 77 0.97 -10.99 8.64
N GLN A 78 1.81 -11.48 7.74
CA GLN A 78 3.25 -11.31 7.83
C GLN A 78 3.60 -9.98 7.17
N TYR A 79 4.51 -9.24 7.79
CA TYR A 79 5.01 -7.98 7.26
C TYR A 79 6.50 -8.13 7.00
N ASP A 80 6.98 -7.49 5.94
CA ASP A 80 8.41 -7.28 5.79
C ASP A 80 8.95 -6.54 7.02
N PRO A 81 10.18 -6.82 7.48
CA PRO A 81 10.74 -6.18 8.67
C PRO A 81 10.71 -4.65 8.62
N ALA A 82 10.95 -4.06 7.44
CA ALA A 82 10.89 -2.61 7.25
C ALA A 82 9.46 -2.07 7.45
N VAL A 83 8.46 -2.73 6.84
CA VAL A 83 7.04 -2.36 6.99
C VAL A 83 6.59 -2.53 8.43
N ARG A 84 6.98 -3.63 9.09
CA ARG A 84 6.67 -3.86 10.51
C ARG A 84 7.19 -2.72 11.39
N ARG A 85 8.47 -2.36 11.25
CA ARG A 85 9.07 -1.23 12.00
C ARG A 85 8.34 0.09 11.70
N ALA A 86 7.97 0.32 10.45
CA ALA A 86 7.27 1.53 10.04
C ALA A 86 5.85 1.62 10.65
N VAL A 87 5.13 0.50 10.71
CA VAL A 87 3.82 0.39 11.39
C VAL A 87 3.95 0.59 12.89
N GLU A 88 4.94 -0.03 13.53
CA GLU A 88 5.20 0.14 14.97
C GLU A 88 5.52 1.60 15.32
N ARG A 89 6.34 2.28 14.50
CA ARG A 89 6.61 3.73 14.64
C ARG A 89 5.35 4.58 14.46
N ALA A 90 4.52 4.26 13.47
CA ALA A 90 3.26 4.98 13.22
C ALA A 90 2.23 4.76 14.33
N ALA A 91 2.22 3.59 14.96
CA ALA A 91 1.38 3.32 16.12
C ALA A 91 1.86 4.08 17.37
N ALA A 92 3.18 4.12 17.60
CA ALA A 92 3.79 4.81 18.74
C ALA A 92 3.59 6.34 18.70
N SER A 93 3.43 6.93 17.52
CA SER A 93 3.20 8.38 17.38
C SER A 93 1.78 8.83 17.77
N GLY A 94 0.84 7.89 17.96
CA GLY A 94 -0.58 8.19 18.25
C GLY A 94 -1.36 8.79 17.07
N SER A 95 -0.68 9.15 15.97
CA SER A 95 -1.27 9.69 14.74
C SER A 95 -0.62 9.01 13.52
N PRO A 96 -1.06 7.79 13.17
CA PRO A 96 -0.50 7.07 12.04
C PRO A 96 -0.80 7.82 10.73
N ASP A 97 0.25 7.98 9.92
CA ASP A 97 0.22 8.71 8.65
C ASP A 97 0.88 7.85 7.58
N ILE A 98 0.07 7.44 6.60
CA ILE A 98 0.48 6.51 5.57
C ILE A 98 1.52 7.11 4.62
N ARG A 99 1.43 8.42 4.35
CA ARG A 99 2.37 9.12 3.47
C ARG A 99 3.74 9.20 4.13
N LYS A 100 3.78 9.57 5.42
CA LYS A 100 5.04 9.59 6.19
C LYS A 100 5.66 8.20 6.26
N MET A 101 4.84 7.16 6.42
CA MET A 101 5.32 5.79 6.42
C MET A 101 5.93 5.40 5.06
N LEU A 102 5.24 5.69 3.95
CA LEU A 102 5.74 5.42 2.60
C LEU A 102 6.98 6.24 2.25
N ALA A 103 7.07 7.50 2.68
CA ALA A 103 8.24 8.34 2.48
C ALA A 103 9.46 7.81 3.24
N ALA A 104 9.27 7.25 4.44
CA ALA A 104 10.34 6.58 5.16
C ALA A 104 10.80 5.29 4.44
N LEU A 105 9.85 4.48 3.96
CA LEU A 105 10.15 3.26 3.20
C LEU A 105 10.84 3.56 1.86
N LEU A 106 10.51 4.67 1.21
CA LEU A 106 11.20 5.15 0.01
C LEU A 106 12.68 5.44 0.30
N LYS A 107 12.97 6.12 1.41
CA LYS A 107 14.36 6.41 1.84
C LYS A 107 15.14 5.14 2.20
N GLU A 108 14.46 4.11 2.67
CA GLU A 108 15.03 2.79 2.95
C GLU A 108 15.17 1.91 1.69
N GLY A 109 14.75 2.39 0.50
CA GLY A 109 14.86 1.67 -0.78
C GLY A 109 13.73 0.66 -1.06
N GLY A 110 12.73 0.55 -0.18
CA GLY A 110 11.65 -0.43 -0.29
C GLY A 110 10.68 -0.21 -1.45
N LEU A 111 10.78 0.93 -2.14
CA LEU A 111 9.90 1.32 -3.24
C LEU A 111 10.65 1.48 -4.58
N ASP A 112 11.90 1.04 -4.67
CA ASP A 112 12.75 1.25 -5.86
C ASP A 112 12.11 0.74 -7.17
N PRO A 113 11.52 -0.48 -7.24
CA PRO A 113 10.85 -0.93 -8.45
C PRO A 113 9.69 -0.04 -8.89
N LEU A 114 8.96 0.53 -7.92
CA LEU A 114 7.85 1.43 -8.18
C LEU A 114 8.34 2.83 -8.57
N ARG A 115 9.41 3.32 -7.92
CA ARG A 115 10.07 4.58 -8.27
C ARG A 115 10.50 4.56 -9.73
N GLU A 116 11.19 3.52 -10.17
CA GLU A 116 11.64 3.37 -11.56
C GLU A 116 10.49 3.34 -12.57
N ALA A 117 9.37 2.69 -12.23
CA ALA A 117 8.19 2.65 -13.10
C ALA A 117 7.55 4.04 -13.24
N ILE A 118 7.46 4.79 -12.14
CA ILE A 118 6.92 6.15 -12.12
C ILE A 118 7.83 7.12 -12.88
N GLU A 119 9.15 7.04 -12.68
CA GLU A 119 10.13 7.87 -13.38
C GLU A 119 10.11 7.61 -14.89
N ARG A 120 10.00 6.35 -15.33
CA ARG A 120 9.84 5.99 -16.75
C ARG A 120 8.59 6.58 -17.38
N ALA A 121 7.53 6.77 -16.59
CA ALA A 121 6.29 7.41 -17.03
C ALA A 121 6.32 8.95 -16.92
N GLY A 122 7.44 9.55 -16.52
CA GLY A 122 7.61 11.00 -16.34
C GLY A 122 7.03 11.55 -15.03
N GLY A 123 6.71 10.68 -14.07
CA GLY A 123 6.24 11.07 -12.74
C GLY A 123 7.37 11.16 -11.70
N ASP A 124 7.01 11.55 -10.48
CA ASP A 124 7.92 11.60 -9.32
C ASP A 124 7.21 11.07 -8.07
N LEU A 125 7.67 9.91 -7.59
CA LEU A 125 7.12 9.24 -6.41
C LEU A 125 7.34 10.07 -5.13
N SER A 126 8.46 10.78 -5.00
CA SER A 126 8.74 11.63 -3.84
C SER A 126 7.79 12.82 -3.81
N ARG A 127 7.58 13.46 -4.98
CA ARG A 127 6.63 14.56 -5.12
C ARG A 127 5.19 14.11 -4.86
N TRP A 128 4.83 12.93 -5.33
CA TRP A 128 3.51 12.34 -5.08
C TRP A 128 3.24 12.16 -3.59
N LEU A 129 4.21 11.63 -2.83
CA LEU A 129 4.10 11.47 -1.38
C LEU A 129 4.12 12.79 -0.60
N ALA A 130 4.71 13.84 -1.17
CA ALA A 130 4.79 15.18 -0.58
C ALA A 130 3.56 16.06 -0.87
N THR A 131 2.71 15.68 -1.82
CA THR A 131 1.55 16.49 -2.20
C THR A 131 0.47 16.39 -1.12
N ASP A 132 0.10 17.52 -0.54
CA ASP A 132 -1.09 17.62 0.31
C ASP A 132 -2.33 17.71 -0.58
N ALA A 133 -3.22 16.73 -0.43
CA ALA A 133 -4.59 16.79 -0.93
C ALA A 133 -5.50 17.33 0.17
#